data_AF-A0A8B6HTS4-F1
#
_entry.id   AF-A0A8B6HTS4-F1
#
_cell.length_a   1.000
_cell.length_b   1.000
_cell.length_c   1.000
_cell.angle_alpha   90.00
_cell.angle_beta   90.00
_cell.angle_gamma   90.00
#
_symmetry.space_group_name_H-M   'P 1'
#
loop_
_entity.id
_entity.type
_entity.pdbx_description
1 polymer ?
#
loop_
_entity_poly.entity_id
_entity_poly.type
_entity_poly.pdbx_seq_one_letter_code
_entity_poly.pdbx_strand_id
1 'polypeptide(L)'
;MPHKGINVKNWIKYATFEEKNSYISSSRRVYERSVEFFGEDNIDERLVVAFAKFKEGQKEHERARLIYKYSLDHLPKDSCQEIYKHYTVHERKFGSRAAIEDVIVSKRRFKYEEV
;
A
#
# COMPACT_ATOMS: atom_id res chain seq x y z
N MET A 1 -18.83 -12.06 0.09
CA MET A 1 -19.87 -11.35 0.87
C MET A 1 -19.37 -9.94 1.14
N PRO A 2 -20.16 -8.87 0.96
CA PRO A 2 -19.67 -7.54 1.25
C PRO A 2 -19.56 -7.39 2.77
N HIS A 3 -18.35 -7.12 3.28
CA HIS A 3 -18.02 -6.95 4.70
C HIS A 3 -18.61 -5.65 5.29
N LYS A 4 -19.92 -5.44 5.12
CA LYS A 4 -20.71 -4.29 5.60
C LYS A 4 -20.66 -4.22 7.13
N GLY A 5 -19.61 -3.61 7.67
CA GLY A 5 -19.46 -3.36 9.10
C GLY A 5 -18.01 -3.20 9.54
N ILE A 6 -17.06 -3.79 8.83
CA ILE A 6 -15.64 -3.75 9.21
C ILE A 6 -14.94 -2.63 8.44
N ASN A 7 -14.62 -1.57 9.16
CA ASN A 7 -14.03 -0.36 8.59
C ASN A 7 -12.50 -0.51 8.49
N VAL A 8 -11.95 -0.39 7.29
CA VAL A 8 -10.50 -0.34 7.02
C VAL A 8 -9.77 0.66 7.95
N LYS A 9 -10.41 1.79 8.26
CA LYS A 9 -9.85 2.79 9.18
C LYS A 9 -9.57 2.24 10.57
N ASN A 10 -10.37 1.29 11.06
CA ASN A 10 -10.17 0.68 12.38
C ASN A 10 -8.93 -0.23 12.39
N TRP A 11 -8.72 -1.01 11.32
CA TRP A 11 -7.50 -1.81 11.16
C TRP A 11 -6.25 -0.93 11.14
N ILE A 12 -6.28 0.15 10.36
CA ILE A 12 -5.17 1.12 10.29
C ILE A 12 -4.93 1.77 11.65
N LYS A 13 -5.98 2.24 12.34
CA LYS A 13 -5.87 2.81 13.69
C LYS A 13 -5.27 1.83 14.68
N TYR A 14 -5.67 0.56 14.62
CA TYR A 14 -5.15 -0.44 15.53
C TYR A 14 -3.67 -0.75 15.25
N ALA A 15 -3.30 -0.97 13.99
CA ALA A 15 -1.91 -1.23 13.62
C ALA A 15 -0.99 -0.04 13.99
N THR A 16 -1.44 1.19 13.72
CA THR A 16 -0.68 2.40 14.09
C THR A 16 -0.60 2.63 15.60
N PHE A 17 -1.61 2.22 16.37
CA PHE A 17 -1.55 2.24 17.83
C PHE A 17 -0.48 1.28 18.35
N GLU A 18 -0.44 0.04 17.86
CA GLU A 18 0.60 -0.94 18.21
C GLU A 18 2.01 -0.41 17.87
N GLU A 19 2.17 0.18 16.68
CA GLU A 19 3.45 0.77 16.24
C GLU A 19 3.91 1.91 17.18
N LYS A 20 3.02 2.83 17.54
CA LYS A 20 3.34 3.96 18.44
C LYS A 20 3.75 3.52 19.84
N ASN A 21 3.28 2.36 20.29
CA ASN A 21 3.66 1.77 21.57
C ASN A 21 4.87 0.82 21.45
N SER A 22 5.60 0.86 20.32
CA SER A 22 6.77 0.02 20.03
C SER A 22 6.46 -1.49 19.89
N TYR A 23 5.20 -1.88 19.74
CA TYR A 23 4.78 -3.27 19.48
C TYR A 23 4.83 -3.58 17.98
N ILE A 24 6.02 -3.54 17.39
CA ILE A 24 6.22 -3.65 15.94
C ILE A 24 5.73 -5.00 15.38
N SER A 25 6.00 -6.11 16.07
CA SER A 25 5.56 -7.45 15.66
C SER A 25 4.03 -7.55 15.65
N SER A 26 3.37 -6.97 16.65
CA SER A 26 1.91 -6.91 16.72
C SER A 26 1.34 -6.06 15.59
N SER A 27 1.87 -4.85 15.38
CA SER A 27 1.47 -3.96 14.29
C SER A 27 1.58 -4.64 12.91
N ARG A 28 2.70 -5.33 12.65
CA ARG A 28 2.90 -6.13 11.44
C ARG A 28 1.81 -7.18 11.25
N ARG A 29 1.52 -7.95 12.30
CA ARG A 29 0.49 -8.99 12.27
C ARG A 29 -0.89 -8.42 12.01
N VAL A 30 -1.20 -7.21 12.52
CA VAL A 30 -2.48 -6.54 12.24
C VAL A 30 -2.59 -6.20 10.75
N TYR A 31 -1.53 -5.65 10.15
CA TYR A 31 -1.53 -5.37 8.71
C TYR A 31 -1.65 -6.64 7.86
N GLU A 32 -0.86 -7.68 8.14
CA GLU A 32 -0.91 -8.95 7.40
C GLU A 32 -2.31 -9.59 7.46
N ARG A 33 -2.91 -9.65 8.66
CA ARG A 33 -4.28 -10.15 8.83
C ARG A 33 -5.32 -9.28 8.14
N SER A 34 -5.11 -7.97 8.09
CA SER A 34 -6.06 -7.09 7.40
C SER A 34 -6.05 -7.32 5.88
N VAL A 35 -4.88 -7.54 5.28
CA VAL A 35 -4.75 -7.87 3.85
C VAL A 35 -5.44 -9.20 3.56
N GLU A 36 -5.17 -10.23 4.36
CA GLU A 36 -5.83 -11.54 4.25
C GLU A 36 -7.35 -11.45 4.42
N PHE A 37 -7.82 -10.63 5.38
CA PHE A 37 -9.24 -10.48 5.69
C PHE A 37 -10.04 -9.84 4.56
N PHE A 38 -9.52 -8.78 3.92
CA PHE A 38 -10.20 -8.11 2.81
C PHE A 38 -10.04 -8.86 1.49
N GLY A 39 -8.95 -9.63 1.33
CA GLY A 39 -8.62 -10.34 0.10
C GLY A 39 -8.24 -9.39 -1.04
N GLU A 40 -7.74 -9.97 -2.13
CA GLU A 40 -7.21 -9.22 -3.28
C GLU A 40 -8.29 -8.36 -3.96
N ASP A 41 -9.52 -8.87 -4.06
CA ASP A 41 -10.62 -8.21 -4.78
C ASP A 41 -11.25 -7.01 -4.03
N ASN A 42 -11.03 -6.89 -2.70
CA ASN A 42 -11.70 -5.86 -1.89
C ASN A 42 -10.74 -5.03 -1.03
N ILE A 43 -9.43 -5.09 -1.30
CA ILE A 43 -8.47 -4.33 -0.52
C ILE A 43 -8.52 -2.83 -0.87
N ASP A 44 -8.68 -1.99 0.16
CA ASP A 44 -8.74 -0.54 0.01
C ASP A 44 -7.32 0.05 -0.13
N GLU A 45 -7.15 0.98 -1.07
CA GLU A 45 -5.87 1.65 -1.35
C GLU A 45 -5.24 2.29 -0.11
N ARG A 46 -6.07 2.74 0.84
CA ARG A 46 -5.61 3.33 2.11
C ARG A 46 -4.93 2.31 3.00
N LEU A 47 -5.40 1.06 2.99
CA LEU A 47 -4.79 -0.02 3.76
C LEU A 47 -3.41 -0.36 3.20
N VAL A 48 -3.33 -0.48 1.87
CA VAL A 48 -2.08 -0.71 1.13
C VAL A 48 -1.07 0.39 1.45
N VAL A 49 -1.47 1.65 1.30
CA VAL A 49 -0.62 2.82 1.58
C VAL A 49 -0.16 2.82 3.04
N ALA A 50 -1.06 2.53 3.98
CA ALA A 50 -0.70 2.47 5.40
C ALA A 50 0.32 1.35 5.68
N PHE A 51 0.14 0.18 5.07
CA PHE A 51 1.05 -0.94 5.27
C PHE A 51 2.44 -0.67 4.64
N ALA A 52 2.47 -0.09 3.45
CA ALA A 52 3.73 0.31 2.82
C ALA A 52 4.48 1.37 3.63
N LYS A 53 3.76 2.36 4.21
CA LYS A 53 4.34 3.35 5.14
C LYS A 53 4.89 2.72 6.42
N PHE A 54 4.22 1.70 6.96
CA PHE A 54 4.74 0.93 8.08
C PHE A 54 6.06 0.26 7.71
N LYS A 55 6.14 -0.43 6.56
CA LYS A 55 7.40 -1.04 6.08
C LYS A 55 8.50 0.01 5.87
N GLU A 56 8.16 1.18 5.32
CA GLU A 56 9.08 2.32 5.21
C GLU A 56 9.61 2.78 6.57
N GLY A 57 8.73 2.91 7.58
CA GLY A 57 9.12 3.27 8.96
C GLY A 57 10.05 2.24 9.60
N GLN A 58 9.90 0.97 9.25
CA GLN A 58 10.79 -0.13 9.65
C GLN A 58 12.07 -0.24 8.80
N LYS A 59 12.30 0.71 7.87
CA LYS A 59 13.42 0.71 6.90
C LYS A 59 13.44 -0.49 5.95
N GLU A 60 12.29 -1.15 5.77
CA GLU A 60 12.10 -2.27 4.86
C GLU A 60 11.63 -1.78 3.47
N HIS A 61 12.44 -0.93 2.83
CA HIS A 61 12.08 -0.26 1.57
C HIS A 61 11.73 -1.24 0.44
N GLU A 62 12.44 -2.37 0.35
CA GLU A 62 12.13 -3.39 -0.66
C GLU A 62 10.74 -4.00 -0.44
N ARG A 63 10.34 -4.23 0.81
CA ARG A 63 9.00 -4.72 1.12
C ARG A 63 7.93 -3.67 0.83
N ALA A 64 8.22 -2.39 1.07
CA ALA A 64 7.30 -1.31 0.68
C ALA A 64 7.09 -1.28 -0.85
N ARG A 65 8.16 -1.42 -1.64
CA ARG A 65 8.09 -1.53 -3.11
C ARG A 65 7.25 -2.71 -3.57
N LEU A 66 7.46 -3.89 -3.00
CA LEU A 66 6.70 -5.08 -3.34
C LEU A 66 5.20 -4.88 -3.08
N ILE A 67 4.83 -4.27 -1.94
CA ILE A 67 3.44 -3.94 -1.63
C ILE A 67 2.86 -3.01 -2.70
N TYR A 68 3.57 -1.92 -3.06
CA TYR A 68 3.09 -1.00 -4.07
C TYR A 68 2.91 -1.65 -5.45
N LYS A 69 3.91 -2.39 -5.94
CA LYS A 69 3.85 -3.05 -7.24
C LYS A 69 2.71 -4.07 -7.28
N TYR A 70 2.66 -4.95 -6.28
CA TYR A 70 1.63 -5.97 -6.19
C TYR A 70 0.23 -5.36 -6.19
N SER A 71 0.01 -4.29 -5.43
CA SER A 71 -1.30 -3.63 -5.43
C SER A 71 -1.63 -2.96 -6.77
N LEU A 72 -0.65 -2.40 -7.49
CA LEU A 72 -0.89 -1.83 -8.82
C LEU A 72 -1.26 -2.91 -9.87
N ASP A 73 -0.77 -4.14 -9.70
CA ASP A 73 -1.03 -5.24 -10.62
C ASP A 73 -2.39 -5.92 -10.37
N HIS A 74 -2.94 -5.84 -9.15
CA HIS A 74 -4.14 -6.58 -8.74
C HIS A 74 -5.37 -5.69 -8.46
N LEU A 75 -5.19 -4.39 -8.20
CA LEU A 75 -6.31 -3.50 -7.89
C LEU A 75 -6.97 -2.89 -9.14
N PRO A 76 -8.29 -2.64 -9.09
CA PRO A 76 -8.98 -1.90 -10.13
C PRO A 76 -8.38 -0.51 -10.34
N LYS A 77 -8.44 -0.03 -11.58
CA LYS A 77 -7.69 1.15 -11.98
C LYS A 77 -8.03 2.40 -11.16
N ASP A 78 -9.31 2.54 -10.81
CA ASP A 78 -9.86 3.65 -10.03
C ASP A 78 -9.36 3.70 -8.58
N SER A 79 -8.84 2.58 -8.05
CA SER A 79 -8.36 2.45 -6.67
C SER A 79 -6.82 2.48 -6.56
N CYS A 80 -6.12 2.99 -7.58
CA CYS A 80 -4.65 3.05 -7.59
C CYS A 80 -4.10 4.47 -7.45
N GLN A 81 -4.95 5.50 -7.41
CA GLN A 81 -4.50 6.90 -7.46
C GLN A 81 -3.64 7.28 -6.24
N GLU A 82 -4.06 6.90 -5.04
CA GLU A 82 -3.33 7.23 -3.82
C GLU A 82 -2.07 6.35 -3.67
N ILE A 83 -2.12 5.12 -4.20
CA ILE A 83 -0.97 4.21 -4.31
C ILE A 83 0.13 4.84 -5.18
N TYR A 84 -0.18 5.27 -6.40
CA TYR A 84 0.81 5.90 -7.28
C TYR A 84 1.46 7.13 -6.67
N LYS A 85 0.65 7.98 -6.03
CA LYS A 85 1.12 9.20 -5.36
C LYS A 85 2.11 8.86 -4.25
N HIS A 86 1.76 7.92 -3.37
CA HIS A 86 2.64 7.54 -2.28
C HIS A 86 3.86 6.76 -2.74
N TYR A 87 3.72 5.91 -3.76
CA TYR A 87 4.84 5.19 -4.33
C TYR A 87 5.86 6.13 -4.97
N THR A 88 5.40 7.15 -5.71
CA THR A 88 6.28 8.19 -6.27
C THR A 88 7.04 8.94 -5.16
N VAL A 89 6.37 9.27 -4.05
CA VAL A 89 7.03 9.92 -2.90
C VAL A 89 8.07 9.00 -2.26
N HIS A 90 7.78 7.70 -2.14
CA HIS A 90 8.72 6.71 -1.63
C HIS A 90 9.98 6.63 -2.49
N GLU A 91 9.83 6.45 -3.81
CA GLU A 91 10.97 6.37 -4.74
C GLU A 91 11.76 7.68 -4.81
N ARG A 92 11.11 8.84 -4.65
CA ARG A 92 11.82 10.12 -4.53
C ARG A 92 12.71 10.22 -3.29
N LYS A 93 12.35 9.55 -2.20
CA LYS A 93 13.09 9.60 -0.94
C LYS A 93 14.16 8.51 -0.83
N PHE A 94 13.86 7.31 -1.31
CA PHE A 94 14.66 6.10 -1.06
C PHE A 94 15.06 5.34 -2.33
N GLY A 95 14.55 5.78 -3.49
CA GLY A 95 14.77 5.15 -4.78
C GLY A 95 15.83 5.86 -5.61
N SER A 96 16.08 5.31 -6.80
CA SER A 96 16.93 5.91 -7.81
C SER A 96 16.10 6.69 -8.83
N ARG A 97 16.77 7.51 -9.64
CA ARG A 97 16.10 8.21 -10.76
C ARG A 97 15.39 7.25 -11.71
N ALA A 98 16.02 6.10 -12.01
CA ALA A 98 15.43 5.07 -12.86
C ALA A 98 14.15 4.49 -12.25
N ALA A 99 14.15 4.21 -10.93
CA ALA A 99 12.96 3.68 -10.27
C ALA A 99 11.79 4.68 -10.26
N ILE A 100 12.07 5.98 -10.14
CA ILE A 100 11.03 7.03 -10.28
C ILE A 100 10.47 7.05 -11.71
N GLU A 101 11.34 6.92 -12.72
CA GLU A 101 10.94 6.87 -14.14
C GLU A 101 10.05 5.66 -14.40
N ASP A 102 10.36 4.48 -13.85
CA ASP A 102 9.53 3.28 -13.96
C ASP A 102 8.11 3.48 -13.38
N VAL A 103 7.99 4.12 -12.21
CA VAL A 103 6.69 4.44 -11.61
C VAL A 103 5.88 5.39 -12.51
N ILE A 104 6.53 6.40 -13.08
CA ILE A 104 5.88 7.36 -13.98
C ILE A 104 5.43 6.67 -15.27
N VAL A 105 6.26 5.80 -15.84
CA VAL A 105 5.92 5.03 -17.06
C VAL A 105 4.76 4.09 -16.79
N SER A 106 4.77 3.36 -15.67
CA SER A 106 3.64 2.50 -15.24
C SER A 106 2.34 3.31 -15.15
N LYS A 107 2.38 4.47 -14.47
CA LYS A 107 1.22 5.37 -14.35
C LYS A 107 0.72 5.87 -15.72
N ARG A 108 1.61 6.12 -16.68
CA ARG A 108 1.24 6.58 -18.02
C ARG A 108 0.60 5.45 -18.83
N ARG A 109 1.20 4.26 -18.87
CA ARG A 109 0.63 3.09 -19.58
C ARG A 109 -0.81 2.83 -19.15
N PHE A 110 -1.03 2.88 -17.84
CA PHE A 110 -2.32 2.71 -17.23
C PHE A 110 -3.41 3.69 -17.73
N LYS A 111 -3.03 4.93 -18.04
CA LYS A 111 -3.92 5.99 -18.56
C LYS A 111 -4.19 5.88 -20.07
N TYR A 112 -3.34 5.18 -20.83
CA TYR A 112 -3.44 5.09 -22.30
C TYR A 112 -4.02 3.76 -22.80
N GLU A 113 -4.12 2.74 -21.96
CA GLU A 113 -4.86 1.51 -22.26
C GLU A 113 -6.40 1.69 -22.23
N GLU A 114 -6.89 2.91 -22.03
CA GLU A 114 -8.32 3.28 -22.11
C GLU A 114 -8.75 3.77 -23.51
N VAL A 115 -7.91 3.62 -24.55
CA VAL A 115 -8.22 4.00 -25.95
C VAL A 115 -8.58 2.79 -26.79
#